data_AF-A0A6L5I2B8-F1
#
_entry.id   AF-A0A6L5I2B8-F1
#
_cell.length_a   1.000
_cell.length_b   1.000
_cell.length_c   1.000
_cell.angle_alpha   90.00
_cell.angle_beta   90.00
_cell.angle_gamma   90.00
#
_symmetry.space_group_name_H-M   'P 1'
#
loop_
_entity.id
_entity.type
_entity.pdbx_description
1 polymer ?
#
loop_
_entity_poly.entity_id
_entity_poly.type
_entity_poly.pdbx_seq_one_letter_code
_entity_poly.pdbx_strand_id
1 'polypeptide(L)'
;FIPLIEQSDLIVEIGEWVIDQALSQIEQWADLGHLWSVSVNIAALHLKKENFVKSLKFLLDSHPNVLPQMLDIEITESVVIEN
;
A
#
# COMPACT_ATOMS: atom_id res chain seq x y z
N PHE A 1 -17.84 -1.84 -4.87
CA PHE A 1 -17.10 -3.11 -5.05
C PHE A 1 -16.32 -3.47 -3.78
N ILE A 2 -15.66 -2.51 -3.10
CA ILE A 2 -14.90 -2.76 -1.86
C ILE A 2 -15.68 -3.62 -0.83
N PRO A 3 -16.95 -3.33 -0.46
CA PRO A 3 -17.66 -4.17 0.52
C PRO A 3 -17.88 -5.63 0.08
N LEU A 4 -17.83 -5.92 -1.22
CA LEU A 4 -18.00 -7.28 -1.75
C LEU A 4 -16.74 -8.14 -1.60
N ILE A 5 -15.59 -7.49 -1.44
CA ILE A 5 -14.27 -8.14 -1.46
C ILE A 5 -13.47 -7.89 -0.18
N GLU A 6 -14.00 -7.08 0.74
CA GLU A 6 -13.32 -6.61 1.96
C GLU A 6 -12.84 -7.75 2.88
N GLN A 7 -13.51 -8.90 2.82
CA GLN A 7 -13.18 -10.11 3.60
C GLN A 7 -12.54 -11.23 2.77
N SER A 8 -12.26 -10.99 1.49
CA SER A 8 -11.62 -11.99 0.62
C SER A 8 -10.14 -11.65 0.41
N ASP A 9 -9.34 -12.65 0.00
CA ASP A 9 -7.93 -12.44 -0.33
C ASP A 9 -7.72 -11.45 -1.48
N LEU A 10 -8.77 -11.18 -2.28
CA LEU A 10 -8.73 -10.18 -3.34
C LEU A 10 -8.47 -8.76 -2.80
N ILE A 11 -8.86 -8.43 -1.56
CA ILE A 11 -8.52 -7.13 -0.96
C ILE A 11 -7.01 -6.99 -0.72
N VAL A 12 -6.31 -8.10 -0.48
CA VAL A 12 -4.87 -8.14 -0.28
C VAL A 12 -4.16 -7.95 -1.61
N GLU A 13 -4.57 -8.70 -2.64
CA GLU A 13 -4.02 -8.56 -4.00
C GLU A 13 -4.20 -7.14 -4.55
N ILE A 14 -5.39 -6.54 -4.36
CA ILE A 14 -5.63 -5.15 -4.74
C ILE A 14 -4.77 -4.21 -3.90
N GLY A 15 -4.61 -4.46 -2.61
CA GLY A 15 -3.74 -3.66 -1.75
C GLY A 15 -2.29 -3.65 -2.24
N GLU A 16 -1.73 -4.82 -2.58
CA GLU A 16 -0.38 -4.93 -3.15
C GLU A 16 -0.28 -4.19 -4.49
N TRP A 17 -1.28 -4.34 -5.36
CA TRP A 17 -1.33 -3.62 -6.64
C TRP A 17 -1.41 -2.09 -6.46
N VAL A 18 -2.22 -1.59 -5.53
CA VAL A 18 -2.34 -0.15 -5.27
C VAL A 18 -1.01 0.42 -4.74
N ILE A 19 -0.31 -0.31 -3.86
CA ILE A 19 1.01 0.12 -3.35
C ILE A 19 2.00 0.22 -4.50
N ASP A 20 2.08 -0.78 -5.36
CA ASP A 20 2.95 -0.80 -6.54
C ASP A 20 2.68 0.38 -7.49
N GLN A 21 1.40 0.67 -7.77
CA GLN A 21 1.03 1.81 -8.59
C GLN A 21 1.35 3.16 -7.93
N ALA A 22 1.19 3.26 -6.60
CA ALA A 22 1.55 4.47 -5.87
C ALA A 22 3.07 4.72 -5.92
N LEU A 23 3.90 3.69 -5.71
CA LEU A 23 5.35 3.77 -5.83
C LEU A 23 5.78 4.19 -7.25
N SER A 24 5.21 3.54 -8.27
CA SER A 24 5.43 3.90 -9.67
C SER A 24 5.09 5.36 -9.95
N GLN A 25 3.99 5.87 -9.38
CA GLN A 25 3.57 7.26 -9.57
C GLN A 25 4.47 8.24 -8.84
N ILE A 26 4.96 7.89 -7.64
CA ILE A 26 5.94 8.69 -6.89
C ILE A 26 7.24 8.83 -7.69
N GLU A 27 7.75 7.76 -8.29
CA GLU A 27 8.96 7.82 -9.13
C GLU A 27 8.76 8.79 -10.31
N GLN A 28 7.63 8.69 -11.01
CA GLN A 28 7.32 9.60 -12.12
C GLN A 28 7.27 11.07 -11.68
N TRP A 29 6.73 11.35 -10.49
CA TRP A 29 6.73 12.71 -9.96
C TRP A 29 8.13 13.17 -9.55
N ALA A 30 8.93 12.30 -8.95
CA ALA A 30 10.31 12.59 -8.59
C ALA A 30 11.16 12.93 -9.83
N ASP A 31 10.97 12.20 -10.94
CA ASP A 31 11.63 12.47 -12.22
C ASP A 31 11.28 13.86 -12.80
N LEU A 32 10.09 14.37 -12.47
CA LEU A 32 9.63 15.72 -12.84
C LEU A 32 10.05 16.79 -11.82
N GLY A 33 10.78 16.41 -10.76
CA GLY A 33 11.23 17.31 -9.70
C GLY A 33 10.19 17.55 -8.60
N HIS A 34 9.13 16.75 -8.53
CA HIS A 34 8.10 16.82 -7.50
C HIS A 34 8.34 15.77 -6.42
N LEU A 35 8.56 16.21 -5.18
CA LEU A 35 8.78 15.33 -4.02
C LEU A 35 7.51 15.23 -3.17
N TRP A 36 6.46 14.65 -3.72
CA TRP A 36 5.19 14.47 -3.02
C TRP A 36 5.13 13.14 -2.27
N SER A 37 4.49 13.16 -1.10
CA SER A 37 4.12 11.94 -0.40
C SER A 37 2.74 11.45 -0.83
N VAL A 38 2.55 10.13 -0.78
CA VAL A 38 1.27 9.46 -1.06
C VAL A 38 0.90 8.61 0.14
N SER A 39 -0.32 8.82 0.65
CA SER A 39 -0.95 7.89 1.58
C SER A 39 -1.72 6.81 0.82
N VAL A 40 -1.39 5.55 1.08
CA VAL A 40 -2.14 4.39 0.59
C VAL A 40 -2.93 3.78 1.74
N ASN A 41 -4.24 3.70 1.57
CA ASN A 41 -5.11 3.02 2.50
C ASN A 41 -5.06 1.51 2.24
N ILE A 42 -4.79 0.72 3.28
CA ILE A 42 -4.82 -0.75 3.24
C ILE A 42 -5.88 -1.30 4.18
N ALA A 43 -6.49 -2.41 3.79
CA ALA A 43 -7.40 -3.16 4.65
C ALA A 43 -6.63 -3.82 5.81
N ALA A 44 -7.27 -3.92 6.99
CA ALA A 44 -6.66 -4.60 8.13
C ALA A 44 -6.32 -6.08 7.85
N LEU A 45 -7.10 -6.76 6.99
CA LEU A 45 -6.80 -8.12 6.56
C LEU A 45 -5.44 -8.22 5.86
N HIS A 46 -5.09 -7.23 5.04
CA HIS A 46 -3.79 -7.16 4.37
C HIS A 46 -2.66 -7.00 5.39
N LEU A 47 -2.82 -6.06 6.34
CA LEU A 47 -1.83 -5.85 7.42
C LEU A 47 -1.62 -7.10 8.29
N LYS A 48 -2.69 -7.86 8.56
CA LYS A 48 -2.66 -9.08 9.38
C LYS A 48 -1.98 -10.27 8.67
N LYS A 49 -1.67 -10.19 7.36
CA LYS A 49 -0.96 -11.27 6.65
C LYS A 49 0.45 -11.42 7.18
N GLU A 50 0.87 -12.66 7.49
CA GLU A 50 2.21 -12.95 8.02
C GLU A 50 3.35 -12.43 7.12
N ASN A 51 3.12 -12.41 5.80
CA ASN A 51 4.09 -11.96 4.82
C ASN A 51 4.00 -10.45 4.49
N PHE A 52 3.12 -9.67 5.13
CA PHE A 52 2.88 -8.27 4.78
C PHE A 52 4.18 -7.45 4.70
N VAL A 53 4.99 -7.47 5.77
CA VAL A 53 6.26 -6.72 5.82
C VAL A 53 7.23 -7.17 4.73
N LYS A 54 7.24 -8.48 4.42
CA LYS A 54 8.10 -9.04 3.37
C LYS A 54 7.63 -8.60 1.98
N SER A 55 6.33 -8.63 1.70
CA SER A 55 5.74 -8.14 0.45
C SER A 55 6.00 -6.64 0.27
N LEU A 56 5.72 -5.84 1.30
CA LEU A 56 5.96 -4.39 1.27
C LEU A 56 7.43 -4.06 1.03
N LYS A 57 8.34 -4.78 1.69
CA LYS A 57 9.78 -4.61 1.45
C LYS A 57 10.16 -4.96 0.01
N PHE A 58 9.61 -6.03 -0.56
CA PHE A 58 9.86 -6.40 -1.95
C PHE A 58 9.37 -5.31 -2.93
N LEU A 59 8.20 -4.73 -2.68
CA LEU A 59 7.67 -3.62 -3.48
C LEU A 59 8.60 -2.39 -3.36
N LEU A 60 8.95 -1.97 -2.16
CA LEU A 60 9.89 -0.84 -1.95
C LEU A 60 11.25 -1.07 -2.60
N ASP A 61 11.82 -2.28 -2.48
CA ASP A 61 13.10 -2.63 -3.09
C ASP A 61 13.02 -2.64 -4.64
N SER A 62 11.82 -2.79 -5.21
CA SER A 62 11.57 -2.72 -6.66
C SER A 62 11.50 -1.28 -7.19
N HIS A 63 11.36 -0.29 -6.30
CA HIS A 63 11.30 1.15 -6.61
C HIS A 63 12.40 1.93 -5.87
N PRO A 64 13.68 1.70 -6.21
CA PRO A 64 14.83 2.18 -5.42
C PRO A 64 14.97 3.71 -5.40
N ASN A 65 14.27 4.45 -6.27
CA ASN A 65 14.31 5.91 -6.31
C ASN A 65 13.27 6.55 -5.38
N VAL A 66 12.32 5.77 -4.85
CA VAL A 66 11.34 6.25 -3.89
C VAL A 66 11.99 6.38 -2.52
N LEU A 67 12.01 7.59 -1.98
CA LEU A 67 12.45 7.80 -0.61
C LEU A 67 11.38 7.23 0.35
N PRO A 68 11.76 6.52 1.43
CA PRO A 68 10.77 5.89 2.34
C PRO A 68 9.72 6.85 2.91
N GLN A 69 10.08 8.12 3.08
CA GLN A 69 9.20 9.19 3.57
C GLN A 69 8.14 9.68 2.56
N MET A 70 8.12 9.14 1.34
CA MET A 70 7.15 9.49 0.30
C MET A 70 5.96 8.53 0.24
N LEU A 71 5.98 7.43 0.98
CA LEU A 71 4.86 6.51 1.08
C LEU A 71 4.41 6.41 2.54
N ASP A 72 3.18 6.81 2.78
CA ASP A 72 2.49 6.58 4.04
C ASP A 72 1.49 5.42 3.86
N ILE A 73 1.49 4.48 4.80
CA ILE A 73 0.50 3.40 4.83
C ILE A 73 -0.52 3.73 5.91
N GLU A 74 -1.78 3.90 5.51
CA GLU A 74 -2.92 4.16 6.37
C GLU A 74 -3.78 2.91 6.52
N ILE A 75 -4.30 2.67 7.71
CA ILE A 75 -5.21 1.56 7.97
C ILE A 75 -6.60 2.14 8.13
N THR A 76 -7.56 1.65 7.35
CA THR A 76 -8.95 2.08 7.49
C THR A 76 -9.54 1.52 8.79
N GLU A 77 -10.18 2.40 9.58
CA GLU A 77 -10.68 2.11 10.93
C GLU A 77 -11.82 1.06 10.96
N SER A 78 -12.45 0.79 9.81
CA SER A 78 -13.62 -0.09 9.65
C SER A 78 -13.44 -1.54 10.10
N VAL A 79 -12.23 -1.96 10.49
CA VAL A 79 -11.91 -3.34 10.89
C VAL A 79 -11.16 -3.41 12.25
N VAL A 80 -10.95 -2.29 12.94
CA VAL A 80 -10.26 -2.29 14.25
C VAL A 80 -11.16 -2.80 15.39
N ILE A 81 -12.44 -3.06 15.14
CA ILE A 81 -13.37 -3.60 16.14
C ILE A 81 -13.89 -4.97 15.68
N GLU A 82 -13.10 -6.01 15.94
CA GLU A 82 -13.63 -7.36 16.16
C GLU A 82 -13.71 -7.55 17.68
N ASN A 83 -14.93 -7.69 18.21
CA ASN A 83 -15.19 -7.95 19.64
C ASN A 83 -14.64 -9.30 20.10
#